data_AF-A0A9P6Z9X5-F1
#
_entry.id   AF-A0A9P6Z9X5-F1
#
_cell.length_a   1.000
_cell.length_b   1.000
_cell.length_c   1.000
_cell.angle_alpha   90.00
_cell.angle_beta   90.00
_cell.angle_gamma   90.00
#
_symmetry.space_group_name_H-M   'P 1'
#
loop_
_entity.id
_entity.type
_entity.pdbx_description
1 polymer ?
#
loop_
_entity_poly.entity_id
_entity_poly.type
_entity_poly.pdbx_seq_one_letter_code
_entity_poly.pdbx_strand_id
1 'polypeptide(L)'
;MYQLTVERSSPLHKQYLKGLLPIIPDGDIAAEMYEETIRISQESGYTHYEVSSYAKNQKAMSRHNFSYWQGMDYLGIGPGAHGRLTDAVSNERVRTFGEFHPDKYMSLCEKEGEGIRKITPISFHDMAEELIMFGLRTRMGIPRSRFKELTDGESLDKFLDKEQLNMFVENGFLVDEQGIVDDKIETYVPRELLSQWTHGGGIRPTKNFPSLKF
;
A
#
# COMPACT_ATOMS: atom_id res chain seq x y z
N MET A 1 5.40 -3.75 -11.13
CA MET A 1 4.69 -3.98 -12.39
C MET A 1 3.41 -3.17 -12.32
N TYR A 2 3.39 -2.07 -13.07
CA TYR A 2 2.19 -1.26 -13.26
C TYR A 2 1.84 -1.30 -14.75
N GLN A 3 0.56 -1.25 -15.04
CA GLN A 3 0.12 -0.93 -16.40
C GLN A 3 0.45 0.53 -16.70
N LEU A 4 0.87 0.80 -17.93
CA LEU A 4 1.08 2.15 -18.40
C LEU A 4 -0.28 2.84 -18.62
N THR A 5 -0.56 3.86 -17.83
CA THR A 5 -1.73 4.72 -18.02
C THR A 5 -1.33 6.02 -18.70
N VAL A 6 -2.10 6.42 -19.71
CA VAL A 6 -1.86 7.69 -20.43
C VAL A 6 -2.69 8.80 -19.79
N GLU A 7 -2.08 9.47 -18.82
CA GLU A 7 -2.71 10.57 -18.11
C GLU A 7 -2.90 11.80 -18.99
N ARG A 8 -4.07 12.44 -18.88
CA ARG A 8 -4.37 13.67 -19.63
C ARG A 8 -3.30 14.72 -19.38
N SER A 9 -2.95 15.46 -20.42
CA SER A 9 -1.92 16.51 -20.42
C SER A 9 -0.47 16.05 -20.19
N SER A 10 -0.23 14.76 -19.93
CA SER A 10 1.14 14.22 -19.86
C SER A 10 1.85 14.31 -21.23
N PRO A 11 3.20 14.35 -21.26
CA PRO A 11 3.96 14.23 -22.50
C PRO A 11 3.57 12.97 -23.31
N LEU A 12 3.29 11.87 -22.61
CA LEU A 12 2.87 10.61 -23.19
C LEU A 12 1.50 10.74 -23.89
N HIS A 13 0.53 11.43 -23.27
CA HIS A 13 -0.77 11.71 -23.90
C HIS A 13 -0.63 12.56 -25.16
N LYS A 14 0.28 13.53 -25.18
CA LYS A 14 0.57 14.32 -26.39
C LYS A 14 1.17 13.47 -27.50
N GLN A 15 1.96 12.45 -27.18
CA GLN A 15 2.51 11.51 -28.17
C GLN A 15 1.43 10.54 -28.67
N TYR A 16 0.59 10.04 -27.76
CA TYR A 16 -0.55 9.19 -28.10
C TYR A 16 -1.50 9.86 -29.10
N LEU A 17 -1.90 11.12 -28.83
CA LEU A 17 -2.77 11.89 -29.73
C LEU A 17 -2.13 12.18 -31.10
N LYS A 18 -0.81 12.12 -31.20
CA LYS A 18 -0.06 12.26 -32.47
C LYS A 18 0.14 10.94 -33.20
N GLY A 19 -0.38 9.82 -32.68
CA GLY A 19 -0.19 8.48 -33.25
C GLY A 19 1.26 7.99 -33.17
N LEU A 20 2.06 8.53 -32.26
CA LEU A 20 3.48 8.18 -32.11
C LEU A 20 3.71 6.97 -31.17
N LEU A 21 2.65 6.44 -30.58
CA LEU A 21 2.71 5.30 -29.67
C LEU A 21 1.94 4.11 -30.25
N PRO A 22 2.34 2.86 -29.91
CA PRO A 22 1.53 1.68 -30.18
C PRO A 22 0.13 1.79 -29.55
N ILE A 23 -0.79 0.96 -30.05
CA ILE A 23 -2.14 0.84 -29.48
C ILE A 23 -2.01 0.45 -28.00
N ILE A 24 -2.68 1.20 -27.15
CA ILE A 24 -2.78 0.88 -25.73
C ILE A 24 -3.80 -0.25 -25.58
N PRO A 25 -3.45 -1.37 -24.91
CA PRO A 25 -4.40 -2.43 -24.62
C PRO A 25 -5.66 -1.88 -23.94
N ASP A 26 -6.82 -2.41 -24.32
CA ASP A 26 -8.04 -2.17 -23.56
C ASP A 26 -8.00 -2.90 -22.21
N GLY A 27 -9.05 -2.72 -21.41
CA GLY A 27 -9.11 -3.27 -20.06
C GLY A 27 -9.09 -4.80 -20.00
N ASP A 28 -9.60 -5.49 -21.02
CA ASP A 28 -9.64 -6.95 -21.02
C ASP A 28 -8.27 -7.52 -21.39
N ILE A 29 -7.61 -6.99 -22.44
CA ILE A 29 -6.25 -7.39 -22.78
C ILE A 29 -5.28 -7.05 -21.62
N ALA A 30 -5.46 -5.90 -20.99
CA ALA A 30 -4.64 -5.52 -19.84
C ALA A 30 -4.80 -6.47 -18.65
N ALA A 31 -6.02 -6.94 -18.39
CA ALA A 31 -6.28 -7.94 -17.35
C ALA A 31 -5.59 -9.27 -17.68
N GLU A 32 -5.68 -9.75 -18.92
CA GLU A 32 -4.98 -10.96 -19.37
C GLU A 32 -3.45 -10.82 -19.22
N MET A 33 -2.89 -9.67 -19.61
CA MET A 33 -1.46 -9.38 -19.44
C MET A 33 -1.03 -9.36 -17.97
N TYR A 34 -1.90 -8.89 -17.08
CA TYR A 34 -1.65 -8.88 -15.64
C TYR A 34 -1.67 -10.30 -15.05
N GLU A 35 -2.62 -11.13 -15.46
CA GLU A 35 -2.68 -12.53 -15.05
C GLU A 35 -1.47 -13.33 -15.55
N GLU A 36 -1.07 -13.14 -16.80
CA GLU A 36 0.15 -13.74 -17.36
C GLU A 36 1.42 -13.25 -16.66
N THR A 37 1.47 -11.96 -16.30
CA THR A 37 2.55 -11.40 -15.50
C THR A 37 2.68 -12.12 -14.15
N ILE A 38 1.57 -12.34 -13.46
CA ILE A 38 1.56 -13.07 -12.18
C ILE A 38 2.07 -14.50 -12.40
N ARG A 39 1.52 -15.21 -13.40
CA ARG A 39 1.87 -16.60 -13.71
C ARG A 39 3.36 -16.76 -14.00
N ILE A 40 3.90 -16.00 -14.95
CA ILE A 40 5.31 -16.06 -15.37
C ILE A 40 6.24 -15.70 -14.21
N SER A 41 5.86 -14.69 -13.42
CA SER A 41 6.66 -14.26 -12.26
C SER A 41 6.72 -15.36 -11.19
N GLN A 42 5.59 -16.01 -10.90
CA GLN A 42 5.52 -17.12 -9.95
C GLN A 42 6.32 -18.34 -10.44
N GLU A 43 6.20 -18.71 -11.72
CA GLU A 43 7.00 -19.78 -12.35
C GLU A 43 8.51 -19.48 -12.28
N SER A 44 8.87 -18.20 -12.33
CA SER A 44 10.25 -17.72 -12.18
C SER A 44 10.71 -17.60 -10.72
N GLY A 45 9.88 -18.03 -9.75
CA GLY A 45 10.21 -18.03 -8.32
C GLY A 45 10.03 -16.69 -7.62
N TYR A 46 9.21 -15.78 -8.15
CA TYR A 46 8.87 -14.52 -7.49
C TYR A 46 7.53 -14.62 -6.76
N THR A 47 7.48 -14.12 -5.54
CA THR A 47 6.26 -13.95 -4.77
C THR A 47 5.63 -12.60 -5.08
N HIS A 48 4.37 -12.61 -5.52
CA HIS A 48 3.51 -11.43 -5.65
C HIS A 48 3.00 -11.03 -4.26
N TYR A 49 3.64 -10.05 -3.62
CA TYR A 49 3.39 -9.71 -2.21
C TYR A 49 2.50 -8.49 -2.02
N GLU A 50 2.30 -7.72 -3.08
CA GLU A 50 1.43 -6.54 -3.13
C GLU A 50 0.99 -6.33 -4.58
N VAL A 51 -0.18 -5.70 -4.81
CA VAL A 51 -0.83 -5.47 -6.12
C VAL A 51 0.16 -5.27 -7.27
N SER A 52 1.19 -4.44 -7.09
CA SER A 52 2.15 -4.10 -8.15
C SER A 52 3.55 -4.69 -7.95
N SER A 53 3.82 -5.45 -6.88
CA SER A 53 5.20 -5.76 -6.46
C SER A 53 5.47 -7.24 -6.29
N TYR A 54 6.66 -7.64 -6.74
CA TYR A 54 7.12 -9.03 -6.78
C TYR A 54 8.54 -9.11 -6.20
N ALA A 55 8.84 -10.16 -5.44
CA ALA A 55 10.15 -10.35 -4.85
C ALA A 55 10.53 -11.84 -4.82
N LYS A 56 11.81 -12.17 -5.07
CA LYS A 56 12.32 -13.55 -4.96
C LYS A 56 12.32 -14.10 -3.53
N ASN A 57 12.41 -13.20 -2.55
CA ASN A 57 12.42 -13.51 -1.13
C ASN A 57 12.15 -12.24 -0.32
N GLN A 58 11.93 -12.37 0.98
CA GLN A 58 11.68 -11.25 1.89
C GLN A 58 12.72 -10.12 1.81
N LYS A 59 14.01 -10.45 1.67
CA LYS A 59 15.09 -9.45 1.65
C LYS A 59 15.05 -8.57 0.39
N ALA A 60 14.41 -9.05 -0.68
CA ALA A 60 14.23 -8.31 -1.92
C ALA A 60 12.93 -7.47 -1.93
N MET A 61 12.11 -7.55 -0.88
CA MET A 61 10.92 -6.70 -0.77
C MET A 61 11.30 -5.25 -0.51
N SER A 62 10.57 -4.33 -1.13
CA SER A 62 10.74 -2.90 -0.87
C SER A 62 10.32 -2.57 0.55
N ARG A 63 11.30 -2.36 1.43
CA ARG A 63 11.09 -1.92 2.81
C ARG A 63 10.33 -0.60 2.87
N HIS A 64 10.67 0.35 1.98
CA HIS A 64 10.04 1.66 1.95
C HIS A 64 8.53 1.57 1.65
N ASN A 65 8.16 0.89 0.55
CA ASN A 65 6.76 0.75 0.17
C ASN A 65 5.99 -0.03 1.23
N PHE A 66 6.60 -1.08 1.75
CA PHE A 66 5.98 -1.91 2.77
C PHE A 66 5.71 -1.13 4.06
N SER A 67 6.68 -0.34 4.55
CA SER A 67 6.48 0.54 5.70
C SER A 67 5.35 1.55 5.47
N TYR A 68 5.26 2.14 4.27
CA TYR A 68 4.18 3.04 3.90
C TYR A 68 2.80 2.36 3.98
N TRP A 69 2.65 1.17 3.39
CA TRP A 69 1.38 0.43 3.41
C TRP A 69 0.99 -0.06 4.79
N GLN A 70 1.97 -0.28 5.67
CA GLN A 70 1.73 -0.70 7.05
C GLN A 70 1.49 0.49 8.00
N GLY A 71 1.41 1.72 7.48
CA GLY A 71 1.15 2.93 8.28
C GLY A 71 2.27 3.27 9.26
N MET A 72 3.50 2.85 8.96
CA MET A 72 4.69 3.20 9.75
C MET A 72 5.13 4.64 9.48
N ASP A 73 5.90 5.20 10.40
CA ASP A 73 6.54 6.49 10.21
C ASP A 73 7.65 6.44 9.14
N TYR A 74 7.77 7.52 8.39
CA TYR A 74 8.83 7.74 7.42
C TYR A 74 9.05 9.23 7.16
N LEU A 75 10.31 9.59 6.89
CA LEU A 75 10.69 10.95 6.55
C LEU A 75 10.55 11.17 5.04
N GLY A 76 9.89 12.28 4.68
CA GLY A 76 9.92 12.83 3.33
C GLY A 76 11.08 13.79 3.17
N ILE A 77 12.06 13.45 2.34
CA ILE A 77 13.24 14.29 2.09
C ILE A 77 13.27 14.69 0.62
N GLY A 78 13.42 15.99 0.37
CA GLY A 78 13.53 16.56 -0.96
C GLY A 78 12.27 17.27 -1.45
N PRO A 79 12.36 17.97 -2.59
CA PRO A 79 11.26 18.76 -3.11
C PRO A 79 10.02 17.90 -3.39
N GLY A 80 8.87 18.33 -2.87
CA GLY A 80 7.58 17.64 -3.00
C GLY A 80 7.45 16.33 -2.22
N ALA A 81 8.45 15.95 -1.41
CA ALA A 81 8.40 14.70 -0.65
C ALA A 81 7.29 14.72 0.41
N HIS A 82 6.69 13.56 0.67
CA HIS A 82 5.73 13.36 1.74
C HIS A 82 6.36 12.57 2.88
N GLY A 83 5.93 12.85 4.11
CA GLY A 83 6.31 12.08 5.29
C GLY A 83 5.11 11.76 6.17
N ARG A 84 5.31 10.82 7.09
CA ARG A 84 4.40 10.48 8.19
C ARG A 84 5.23 10.36 9.45
N LEU A 85 4.88 11.12 10.48
CA LEU A 85 5.62 11.13 11.74
C LEU A 85 4.64 11.03 12.90
N THR A 86 5.01 10.26 13.91
CA THR A 86 4.37 10.22 15.21
C THR A 86 5.22 11.03 16.19
N ASP A 87 4.61 12.02 16.83
CA ASP A 87 5.26 12.79 17.89
C ASP A 87 5.43 11.91 19.13
N ALA A 88 6.66 11.79 19.63
CA ALA A 88 6.98 10.85 20.70
C ALA A 88 6.39 11.22 22.08
N VAL A 89 5.93 12.46 22.26
CA VAL A 89 5.42 12.96 23.55
C VAL A 89 3.90 12.94 23.59
N SER A 90 3.27 13.52 22.57
CA SER A 90 1.82 13.61 22.43
C SER A 90 1.20 12.36 21.80
N ASN A 91 2.02 11.50 21.17
CA ASN A 91 1.58 10.38 20.34
C ASN A 91 0.71 10.80 19.15
N GLU A 92 0.71 12.08 18.79
CA GLU A 92 -0.03 12.61 17.64
C GLU A 92 0.67 12.25 16.33
N ARG A 93 -0.12 11.82 15.34
CA ARG A 93 0.38 11.51 14.01
C ARG A 93 0.14 12.67 13.06
N VAL A 94 1.15 12.99 12.26
CA VAL A 94 1.09 14.05 11.26
C VAL A 94 1.60 13.59 9.91
N ARG A 95 1.07 14.19 8.84
CA ARG A 95 1.69 14.17 7.51
C ARG A 95 2.52 15.41 7.34
N THR A 96 3.70 15.23 6.75
CA THR A 96 4.55 16.34 6.32
C THR A 96 4.55 16.43 4.82
N PHE A 97 4.63 17.65 4.29
CA PHE A 97 4.67 17.94 2.87
C PHE A 97 5.86 18.84 2.60
N GLY A 98 6.82 18.38 1.81
CA GLY A 98 7.99 19.14 1.37
C GLY A 98 7.61 20.17 0.31
N GLU A 99 8.31 21.31 0.29
CA GLU A 99 8.11 22.34 -0.74
C GLU A 99 8.29 21.77 -2.16
N PHE A 100 7.34 22.04 -3.06
CA PHE A 100 7.32 21.42 -4.39
C PHE A 100 8.46 21.91 -5.30
N HIS A 101 8.76 23.21 -5.23
CA HIS A 101 9.74 23.81 -6.12
C HIS A 101 11.15 23.62 -5.54
N PRO A 102 12.09 22.98 -6.29
CA PRO A 102 13.44 22.71 -5.79
C PRO A 102 14.15 23.95 -5.23
N ASP A 103 14.09 25.08 -5.92
CA ASP A 103 14.74 26.32 -5.47
C ASP A 103 14.17 26.82 -4.13
N LYS A 104 12.83 26.80 -3.99
CA LYS A 104 12.18 27.19 -2.74
C LYS A 104 12.46 26.21 -1.61
N TYR A 105 12.49 24.91 -1.91
CA TYR A 105 12.84 23.87 -0.96
C TYR A 105 14.26 24.10 -0.41
N MET A 106 15.23 24.35 -1.30
CA MET A 106 16.62 24.65 -0.89
C MET A 106 16.69 25.92 -0.02
N SER A 107 16.03 27.00 -0.43
CA SER A 107 16.00 28.24 0.36
C SER A 107 15.37 28.05 1.75
N LEU A 108 14.31 27.23 1.87
CA LEU A 108 13.70 26.89 3.15
C LEU A 108 14.66 26.09 4.03
N CYS A 109 15.33 25.07 3.46
CA CYS A 109 16.33 24.30 4.19
C CYS A 109 17.47 25.17 4.71
N GLU A 110 17.98 26.12 3.93
CA GLU A 110 19.06 27.02 4.35
C GLU A 110 18.61 28.02 5.43
N LYS A 111 17.38 28.51 5.35
CA LYS A 111 16.87 29.55 6.24
C LYS A 111 16.28 29.02 7.55
N GLU A 112 15.52 27.92 7.47
CA GLU A 112 14.72 27.37 8.58
C GLU A 112 15.24 26.00 9.05
N GLY A 113 16.20 25.39 8.33
CA GLY A 113 16.76 24.07 8.66
C GLY A 113 15.96 22.89 8.07
N GLU A 114 14.79 23.13 7.49
CA GLU A 114 13.94 22.10 6.88
C GLU A 114 13.18 22.62 5.66
N GLY A 115 12.75 21.71 4.78
CA GLY A 115 12.01 22.04 3.56
C GLY A 115 10.50 21.77 3.66
N ILE A 116 9.95 21.68 4.88
CA ILE A 116 8.54 21.36 5.10
C ILE A 116 7.68 22.61 4.86
N ARG A 117 6.72 22.53 3.94
CA ARG A 117 5.78 23.61 3.64
C ARG A 117 4.44 23.48 4.37
N LYS A 118 4.08 22.27 4.80
CA LYS A 118 2.81 21.98 5.46
C LYS A 118 2.95 20.77 6.37
N ILE A 119 2.26 20.83 7.52
CA ILE A 119 2.03 19.71 8.42
C ILE A 119 0.52 19.59 8.62
N THR A 120 -0.02 18.37 8.58
CA THR A 120 -1.44 18.12 8.88
C THR A 120 -1.59 16.98 9.86
N PRO A 121 -2.42 17.10 10.90
CA PRO A 121 -2.73 15.98 11.77
C PRO A 121 -3.42 14.86 10.97
N ILE A 122 -3.22 13.62 11.39
CA ILE A 122 -3.90 12.44 10.89
C ILE A 122 -4.90 12.02 11.95
N SER A 123 -6.19 12.08 11.63
CA SER A 123 -7.20 11.59 12.57
C SER A 123 -7.13 10.06 12.69
N PHE A 124 -7.64 9.52 13.79
CA PHE A 124 -7.76 8.06 13.94
C PHE A 124 -8.58 7.43 12.81
N HIS A 125 -9.60 8.16 12.30
CA HIS A 125 -10.47 7.70 11.22
C HIS A 125 -9.72 7.63 9.89
N ASP A 126 -8.97 8.68 9.54
CA ASP A 126 -8.11 8.67 8.33
C ASP A 126 -7.09 7.53 8.39
N MET A 127 -6.54 7.29 9.57
CA MET A 127 -5.57 6.22 9.79
C MET A 127 -6.23 4.85 9.57
N ALA A 128 -7.40 4.62 10.18
CA ALA A 128 -8.16 3.39 10.01
C ALA A 128 -8.50 3.09 8.53
N GLU A 129 -9.00 4.08 7.80
CA GLU A 129 -9.29 3.95 6.37
C GLU A 129 -8.04 3.58 5.56
N GLU A 130 -6.91 4.24 5.84
CA GLU A 130 -5.66 3.93 5.15
C GLU A 130 -5.13 2.54 5.44
N LEU A 131 -5.18 2.08 6.69
CA LEU A 131 -4.78 0.72 7.02
C LEU A 131 -5.65 -0.32 6.32
N ILE A 132 -6.95 -0.05 6.17
CA ILE A 132 -7.85 -0.95 5.47
C ILE A 132 -7.48 -0.98 3.98
N MET A 133 -7.40 0.20 3.33
CA MET A 133 -7.08 0.30 1.92
C MET A 133 -5.71 -0.29 1.58
N PHE A 134 -4.67 0.06 2.33
CA PHE A 134 -3.31 -0.41 2.06
C PHE A 134 -3.07 -1.83 2.59
N GLY A 135 -3.72 -2.25 3.65
CA GLY A 135 -3.67 -3.63 4.12
C GLY A 135 -4.19 -4.58 3.05
N LEU A 136 -5.39 -4.31 2.50
CA LEU A 136 -5.99 -5.12 1.42
C LEU A 136 -5.24 -5.01 0.09
N ARG A 137 -4.38 -4.00 -0.09
CA ARG A 137 -3.45 -3.91 -1.23
C ARG A 137 -2.34 -4.97 -1.15
N THR A 138 -2.03 -5.47 0.03
CA THR A 138 -0.95 -6.42 0.26
C THR A 138 -1.47 -7.85 0.44
N ARG A 139 -0.62 -8.84 0.16
CA ARG A 139 -0.86 -10.24 0.57
C ARG A 139 -0.99 -10.39 2.08
N MET A 140 -0.31 -9.52 2.82
CA MET A 140 -0.37 -9.52 4.28
C MET A 140 -1.80 -9.28 4.72
N GLY A 141 -2.49 -8.27 4.21
CA GLY A 141 -3.82 -7.89 4.71
C GLY A 141 -3.73 -6.98 5.93
N ILE A 142 -4.76 -7.04 6.77
CA ILE A 142 -4.97 -6.19 7.94
C ILE A 142 -4.95 -7.06 9.20
N PRO A 143 -3.82 -7.15 9.93
CA PRO A 143 -3.81 -7.80 11.23
C PRO A 143 -4.61 -6.97 12.25
N ARG A 144 -5.55 -7.61 12.96
CA ARG A 144 -6.42 -6.93 13.94
C ARG A 144 -5.64 -6.31 15.11
N SER A 145 -4.59 -6.98 15.58
CA SER A 145 -3.74 -6.47 16.65
C SER A 145 -3.06 -5.16 16.25
N ARG A 146 -2.49 -5.12 15.03
CA ARG A 146 -1.83 -3.93 14.48
C ARG A 146 -2.82 -2.81 14.23
N PHE A 147 -3.98 -3.13 13.67
CA PHE A 147 -5.04 -2.14 13.47
C PHE A 147 -5.35 -1.46 14.81
N LYS A 148 -5.64 -2.27 15.83
CA LYS A 148 -5.91 -1.80 17.19
C LYS A 148 -4.80 -0.95 17.78
N GLU A 149 -3.54 -1.33 17.59
CA GLU A 149 -2.38 -0.56 18.05
C GLU A 149 -2.30 0.84 17.40
N LEU A 150 -2.55 0.92 16.09
CA LEU A 150 -2.38 2.14 15.31
C LEU A 150 -3.64 3.04 15.29
N THR A 151 -4.77 2.55 15.79
CA THR A 151 -6.05 3.28 15.87
C THR A 151 -6.51 3.47 17.31
N ASP A 152 -5.57 3.61 18.26
CA ASP A 152 -5.83 3.89 19.67
C ASP A 152 -6.84 2.93 20.34
N GLY A 153 -6.69 1.63 20.09
CA GLY A 153 -7.51 0.60 20.70
C GLY A 153 -8.79 0.25 19.94
N GLU A 154 -9.09 0.92 18.83
CA GLU A 154 -10.29 0.66 18.04
C GLU A 154 -10.29 -0.73 17.37
N SER A 155 -11.48 -1.31 17.21
CA SER A 155 -11.65 -2.60 16.52
C SER A 155 -11.83 -2.39 15.03
N LEU A 156 -11.13 -3.17 14.21
CA LEU A 156 -11.31 -3.23 12.76
C LEU A 156 -12.78 -3.46 12.39
N ASP A 157 -13.50 -4.31 13.13
CA ASP A 157 -14.89 -4.66 12.81
C ASP A 157 -15.87 -3.47 12.91
N LYS A 158 -15.47 -2.36 13.54
CA LYS A 158 -16.28 -1.12 13.57
C LYS A 158 -16.25 -0.35 12.25
N PHE A 159 -15.24 -0.59 11.42
CA PHE A 159 -15.01 0.12 10.16
C PHE A 159 -15.42 -0.71 8.94
N LEU A 160 -15.93 -1.92 9.17
CA LEU A 160 -16.28 -2.86 8.10
C LEU A 160 -17.79 -3.05 8.02
N ASP A 161 -18.29 -3.01 6.79
CA ASP A 161 -19.61 -3.54 6.48
C ASP A 161 -19.53 -5.07 6.49
N LYS A 162 -20.23 -5.69 7.44
CA LYS A 162 -20.22 -7.15 7.63
C LYS A 162 -20.87 -7.90 6.47
N GLU A 163 -21.88 -7.32 5.83
CA GLU A 163 -22.53 -7.96 4.68
C GLU A 163 -21.58 -8.00 3.49
N GLN A 164 -20.90 -6.89 3.22
CA GLN A 164 -19.87 -6.83 2.16
C GLN A 164 -18.68 -7.73 2.47
N LEU A 165 -18.18 -7.73 3.72
CA LEU A 165 -17.09 -8.62 4.11
C LEU A 165 -17.47 -10.09 3.88
N ASN A 166 -18.64 -10.51 4.35
CA ASN A 166 -19.12 -11.87 4.17
C ASN A 166 -19.26 -12.22 2.69
N MET A 167 -19.80 -11.31 1.87
CA MET A 167 -19.86 -11.49 0.42
C MET A 167 -18.46 -11.75 -0.17
N PHE A 168 -17.44 -10.96 0.19
CA PHE A 168 -16.08 -11.17 -0.31
C PHE A 168 -15.44 -12.47 0.21
N VAL A 169 -15.75 -12.89 1.43
CA VAL A 169 -15.27 -14.15 2.00
C VAL A 169 -15.93 -15.36 1.33
N GLU A 170 -17.25 -15.34 1.16
CA GLU A 170 -18.01 -16.41 0.52
C GLU A 170 -17.63 -16.60 -0.96
N ASN A 171 -17.32 -15.51 -1.66
CA ASN A 171 -16.81 -15.56 -3.04
C ASN A 171 -15.30 -15.86 -3.11
N GLY A 172 -14.63 -16.07 -1.97
CA GLY A 172 -13.23 -16.48 -1.91
C GLY A 172 -12.24 -15.38 -2.30
N PHE A 173 -12.62 -14.10 -2.25
CA PHE A 173 -11.73 -12.96 -2.50
C PHE A 173 -10.94 -12.55 -1.26
N LEU A 174 -11.57 -12.66 -0.08
CA LEU A 174 -10.96 -12.41 1.21
C LEU A 174 -11.01 -13.68 2.08
N VAL A 175 -10.10 -13.75 3.05
CA VAL A 175 -10.25 -14.62 4.22
C VAL A 175 -10.25 -13.76 5.46
N ASP A 176 -11.15 -14.08 6.38
CA ASP A 176 -11.18 -13.53 7.72
C ASP A 176 -10.66 -14.61 8.68
N GLU A 177 -9.39 -14.51 9.04
CA GLU A 177 -8.68 -15.52 9.81
C GLU A 177 -8.70 -15.20 11.30
N GLN A 178 -8.92 -16.23 12.13
CA GLN A 178 -8.69 -16.16 13.57
C GLN A 178 -7.33 -16.81 13.88
N GLY A 179 -6.35 -16.00 14.30
CA GLY A 179 -4.96 -16.46 14.51
C GLY A 179 -4.11 -16.48 13.24
N ILE A 180 -3.16 -17.43 13.13
CA ILE A 180 -2.31 -17.60 11.93
C ILE A 180 -2.92 -18.71 11.07
N VAL A 181 -3.39 -18.39 9.86
CA VAL A 181 -4.01 -19.42 9.00
C VAL A 181 -3.39 -19.50 7.58
N ASP A 182 -2.33 -18.74 7.28
CA ASP A 182 -1.48 -18.97 6.09
C ASP A 182 -0.13 -19.60 6.46
N ASP A 183 0.07 -20.88 6.11
CA ASP A 183 1.33 -21.62 6.28
C ASP A 183 2.49 -21.03 5.47
N LYS A 184 2.19 -20.14 4.52
CA LYS A 184 3.17 -19.40 3.71
C LYS A 184 3.25 -17.93 4.08
N ILE A 185 2.70 -17.51 5.22
CA ILE A 185 2.76 -16.11 5.66
C ILE A 185 4.20 -15.57 5.70
N GLU A 186 5.16 -16.43 6.07
CA GLU A 186 6.59 -16.11 6.07
C GLU A 186 7.17 -15.84 4.67
N THR A 187 6.46 -16.15 3.59
CA THR A 187 6.95 -15.84 2.24
C THR A 187 6.68 -14.39 1.83
N TYR A 188 5.74 -13.72 2.50
CA TYR A 188 5.30 -12.37 2.13
C TYR A 188 5.10 -11.38 3.28
N VAL A 189 5.15 -11.82 4.54
CA VAL A 189 5.19 -10.96 5.73
C VAL A 189 6.61 -10.97 6.29
N PRO A 190 7.28 -9.81 6.42
CA PRO A 190 8.59 -9.73 7.04
C PRO A 190 8.61 -10.34 8.44
N ARG A 191 9.69 -11.04 8.77
CA ARG A 191 9.81 -11.81 10.02
C ARG A 191 9.52 -10.97 11.27
N GLU A 192 9.95 -9.73 11.27
CA GLU A 192 9.74 -8.76 12.35
C GLU A 192 8.26 -8.42 12.62
N LEU A 193 7.37 -8.65 11.64
CA LEU A 193 5.93 -8.38 11.78
C LEU A 193 5.08 -9.65 11.95
N LEU A 194 5.68 -10.84 11.90
CA LEU A 194 4.92 -12.10 12.04
C LEU A 194 4.14 -12.17 13.36
N SER A 195 4.70 -11.63 14.45
CA SER A 195 4.06 -11.55 15.77
C SER A 195 2.75 -10.74 15.77
N GLN A 196 2.54 -9.89 14.76
CA GLN A 196 1.33 -9.10 14.61
C GLN A 196 0.18 -9.93 14.04
N TRP A 197 0.47 -11.03 13.35
CA TRP A 197 -0.54 -11.98 12.87
C TRP A 197 -0.85 -13.09 13.88
N THR A 198 0.04 -13.32 14.84
CA THR A 198 -0.16 -14.39 15.83
C THR A 198 -1.22 -14.06 16.87
N HIS A 199 -1.56 -12.78 17.05
CA HIS A 199 -2.51 -12.31 18.06
C HIS A 199 -3.78 -11.77 17.40
N GLY A 200 -4.86 -12.56 17.40
CA GLY A 200 -6.20 -12.11 16.97
C GLY A 200 -6.51 -12.20 15.48
N GLY A 201 -5.59 -12.71 14.66
CA GLY A 201 -5.77 -12.89 13.22
C GLY A 201 -5.98 -11.60 12.44
N GLY A 202 -6.72 -11.68 11.33
CA GLY A 202 -6.85 -10.55 10.42
C GLY A 202 -7.63 -10.87 9.16
N ILE A 203 -7.86 -9.83 8.36
CA ILE A 203 -8.52 -9.94 7.06
C ILE A 203 -7.46 -9.78 5.99
N ARG A 204 -7.36 -10.74 5.06
CA ARG A 204 -6.41 -10.66 3.95
C ARG A 204 -7.01 -11.14 2.64
N PRO A 205 -6.48 -10.67 1.51
CA PRO A 205 -6.84 -11.21 0.21
C PRO A 205 -6.37 -12.65 0.01
N THR A 206 -7.16 -13.46 -0.71
CA THR A 206 -6.82 -14.85 -1.00
C THR A 206 -5.82 -14.99 -2.14
N LYS A 207 -5.39 -16.23 -2.43
CA LYS A 207 -4.56 -16.56 -3.61
C LYS A 207 -5.22 -16.18 -4.93
N ASN A 208 -6.54 -16.22 -4.96
CA ASN A 208 -7.40 -15.74 -6.04
C ASN A 208 -7.56 -14.22 -5.99
N PHE A 209 -6.54 -13.50 -5.53
CA PHE A 209 -6.47 -12.05 -5.51
C PHE A 209 -7.03 -11.58 -6.85
N PRO A 210 -8.25 -11.02 -6.89
CA PRO A 210 -8.83 -10.73 -8.17
C PRO A 210 -7.91 -9.69 -8.80
N SER A 211 -7.73 -9.82 -10.11
CA SER A 211 -7.66 -8.65 -10.96
C SER A 211 -8.83 -7.75 -10.56
N LEU A 212 -8.66 -6.95 -9.50
CA LEU A 212 -9.57 -5.86 -9.16
C LEU A 212 -9.50 -4.97 -10.40
N LYS A 213 -10.46 -5.18 -11.30
CA LYS A 213 -10.68 -4.32 -12.46
C LYS A 213 -11.12 -2.99 -11.86
N PHE A 214 -10.14 -2.12 -11.62
CA PHE A 214 -10.34 -0.72 -11.27
C PHE A 214 -10.80 0.04 -12.51
#